data_AF-A0A496VQP5-F1
#
_entry.id   AF-A0A496VQP5-F1
#
_cell.length_a   1.000
_cell.length_b   1.000
_cell.length_c   1.000
_cell.angle_alpha   90.00
_cell.angle_beta   90.00
_cell.angle_gamma   90.00
#
_symmetry.space_group_name_H-M   'P 1'
#
loop_
_entity.id
_entity.type
_entity.pdbx_description
1 polymer ?
#
loop_
_entity_poly.entity_id
_entity_poly.type
_entity_poly.pdbx_seq_one_letter_code
_entity_poly.pdbx_strand_id
1 'polypeptide(L)'
;LEAEWLNNTICIDTGCVFGGHLTALRYPEKALVSVPAKQIYYESVKPFLPPDSSSLSAQQALDTVLDAEDVIGKRFISTRLTRNVTIQENNSAAALEVMSRFAANPKWLIYLPPTMSPSETSKLPDKLEHPTEAFTYFRRSGIDKVICEEKHMGSRAVVIVCRNEGVVQKRFGIENEGIGICYTRTGRRFFNDMALETAFLARIQAALDQSDFWQTLKTDWVCLDCELMPWSTKAEALIRQQYAAVGAASRAALPEAIALLEQAQANGLETTALLQHYQARSERANQYVNAYRRYCWPIKAISDLKLAPFHILATEGQVHCDKDHIWHLDTLARVCKYDKEMMMATPYKIVKLTHEDSENDGIAWWQTLTDKGGEGMVIKPFDFIMKGRNGWVQPALKCRGREYLRIIYGPEYTASKNIERLRGRGLSRKRRLALQEFALGIEALERFTGKEPLRRVHECVFGVLALESEPVDPRL
;
A
#
# COMPACT_ATOMS: atom_id res chain seq x y z
N LEU A 1 23.65 34.24 -2.14
CA LEU A 1 23.84 33.15 -1.17
C LEU A 1 22.80 33.32 -0.09
N GLU A 2 22.06 32.26 0.22
CA GLU A 2 21.00 32.26 1.22
C GLU A 2 21.34 31.25 2.33
N ALA A 3 20.71 31.40 3.50
CA ALA A 3 20.87 30.44 4.58
C ALA A 3 20.10 29.15 4.25
N GLU A 4 20.77 28.01 4.36
CA GLU A 4 20.17 26.71 4.06
C GLU A 4 20.20 25.78 5.27
N TRP A 5 19.19 24.91 5.36
CA TRP A 5 19.14 23.84 6.35
C TRP A 5 19.97 22.64 5.90
N LEU A 6 20.79 22.11 6.80
CA LEU A 6 21.53 20.87 6.63
C LEU A 6 21.52 20.09 7.96
N ASN A 7 21.00 18.87 7.97
CA ASN A 7 20.86 18.02 9.14
C ASN A 7 20.19 18.73 10.34
N ASN A 8 19.11 19.48 10.07
CA ASN A 8 18.41 20.31 11.07
C ASN A 8 19.32 21.34 11.78
N THR A 9 20.41 21.72 11.11
CA THR A 9 21.32 22.81 11.49
C THR A 9 21.27 23.87 10.39
N ILE A 10 21.40 25.15 10.77
CA ILE A 10 21.41 26.26 9.81
C ILE A 10 22.40 27.32 10.28
N CYS A 11 23.16 27.87 9.33
CA CYS A 11 23.98 29.06 9.55
C CYS A 11 23.29 30.28 8.94
N ILE A 12 22.57 31.04 9.76
CA ILE A 12 21.83 32.24 9.33
C ILE A 12 22.75 33.38 8.89
N ASP A 13 24.01 33.37 9.32
CA ASP A 13 25.01 34.39 8.97
C ASP A 13 25.50 34.26 7.52
N THR A 14 25.22 33.14 6.85
CA THR A 14 25.57 32.92 5.43
C THR A 14 25.05 34.05 4.53
N GLY A 15 23.80 34.46 4.76
CA GLY A 15 23.18 35.57 4.02
C GLY A 15 23.84 36.92 4.30
N CYS A 16 24.22 37.19 5.55
CA CYS A 16 24.74 38.50 5.95
C CYS A 16 26.19 38.70 5.57
N VAL A 17 27.00 37.63 5.67
CA VAL A 17 28.43 37.69 5.37
C VAL A 17 28.68 37.64 3.86
N PHE A 18 27.94 36.79 3.13
CA PHE A 18 28.24 36.53 1.71
C PHE A 18 27.09 36.82 0.75
N GLY A 19 25.86 36.95 1.25
CA GLY A 19 24.65 37.09 0.44
C GLY A 19 24.08 38.50 0.34
N GLY A 20 24.64 39.47 1.08
CA GLY A 20 24.14 40.85 1.12
C GLY A 20 22.79 41.02 1.83
N HIS A 21 22.36 40.04 2.65
CA HIS A 21 21.07 40.07 3.34
C HIS A 21 21.22 39.73 4.83
N LEU A 22 20.59 40.49 5.73
CA LEU A 22 20.47 40.06 7.12
C LEU A 22 19.32 39.03 7.21
N THR A 23 19.65 37.79 7.55
CA THR A 23 18.70 36.69 7.67
C THR A 23 18.38 36.38 9.14
N ALA A 24 17.11 36.22 9.45
CA ALA A 24 16.60 35.80 10.76
C ALA A 24 15.76 34.53 10.62
N LEU A 25 15.83 33.67 11.62
CA LEU A 25 14.98 32.50 11.76
C LEU A 25 13.83 32.80 12.72
N ARG A 26 12.58 32.69 12.23
CA ARG A 26 11.40 32.74 13.10
C ARG A 26 11.19 31.39 13.76
N TYR A 27 11.12 31.37 15.09
CA TYR A 27 10.89 30.17 15.88
C TYR A 27 9.56 30.29 16.65
N PRO A 28 8.69 29.26 16.67
CA PRO A 28 8.93 27.87 16.24
C PRO A 28 8.64 27.56 14.77
N GLU A 29 8.19 28.52 13.96
CA GLU A 29 7.72 28.29 12.58
C GLU A 29 8.82 27.84 11.61
N LYS A 30 10.09 27.97 12.01
CA LYS A 30 11.29 27.69 11.21
C LYS A 30 11.33 28.44 9.85
N ALA A 31 10.63 29.56 9.76
CA ALA A 31 10.59 30.40 8.56
C ALA A 31 11.78 31.34 8.51
N LEU A 32 12.47 31.39 7.37
CA LEU A 32 13.54 32.36 7.12
C LEU A 32 12.94 33.68 6.65
N VAL A 33 13.39 34.78 7.25
CA VAL A 33 13.06 36.14 6.84
C VAL A 33 14.36 36.87 6.59
N SER A 34 14.45 37.55 5.46
CA SER A 34 15.66 38.25 5.03
C SER A 34 15.33 39.69 4.69
N VAL A 35 16.21 40.62 5.05
CA VAL A 35 16.18 42.02 4.61
C VAL A 35 17.53 42.37 3.97
N PRO A 36 17.61 43.38 3.08
CA PRO A 36 18.90 43.85 2.57
C PRO A 36 19.85 44.20 3.72
N ALA A 37 21.09 43.73 3.66
CA ALA A 37 22.11 44.12 4.62
C ALA A 37 22.45 45.60 4.45
N LYS A 38 22.77 46.28 5.56
CA LYS A 38 23.17 47.70 5.52
C LYS A 38 24.39 47.95 4.64
N GLN A 39 25.35 47.02 4.68
CA GLN A 39 26.54 46.98 3.83
C GLN A 39 27.17 45.58 3.90
N ILE A 40 27.98 45.22 2.90
CA ILE A 40 28.78 43.99 2.90
C ILE A 40 30.07 44.28 3.69
N TYR A 41 30.24 43.61 4.84
CA TYR A 41 31.40 43.84 5.72
C TYR A 41 32.64 43.03 5.34
N TYR A 42 32.48 41.98 4.54
CA TYR A 42 33.58 41.14 4.07
C TYR A 42 33.26 40.60 2.67
N GLU A 43 33.98 41.07 1.66
CA GLU A 43 33.81 40.62 0.28
C GLU A 43 34.69 39.38 0.02
N SER A 44 34.08 38.30 -0.47
CA SER A 44 34.79 37.02 -0.62
C SER A 44 35.83 37.09 -1.74
N VAL A 45 37.10 36.81 -1.41
CA VAL A 45 38.24 36.86 -2.35
C VAL A 45 38.21 35.69 -3.35
N LYS A 46 37.43 34.65 -3.08
CA LYS A 46 37.12 33.53 -3.98
C LYS A 46 35.61 33.28 -3.97
N PRO A 47 34.99 32.84 -5.09
CA PRO A 47 33.63 32.34 -5.06
C PRO A 47 33.52 31.24 -3.99
N PHE A 48 32.68 31.44 -2.98
CA PHE A 48 32.53 30.49 -1.86
C PHE A 48 31.95 29.14 -2.32
N LEU A 49 31.19 29.15 -3.42
CA LEU A 49 30.69 27.96 -4.10
C LEU A 49 31.23 27.90 -5.54
N PRO A 50 31.51 26.70 -6.08
CA PRO A 50 31.83 26.53 -7.50
C PRO A 50 30.67 27.02 -8.40
N PRO A 51 30.95 27.49 -9.62
CA PRO A 51 29.95 28.05 -10.53
C PRO A 51 28.88 27.05 -10.99
N ASP A 52 29.13 25.74 -10.86
CA ASP A 52 28.14 24.67 -11.00
C ASP A 52 27.41 24.42 -9.68
N SER A 53 26.83 25.47 -9.08
CA SER A 53 25.98 25.29 -7.91
C SER A 53 24.76 24.49 -8.35
N SER A 54 24.69 23.22 -7.94
CA SER A 54 23.55 22.36 -8.22
C SER A 54 22.27 23.09 -7.81
N SER A 55 21.22 22.98 -8.61
CA SER A 55 19.88 23.48 -8.30
C SER A 55 19.24 22.85 -7.05
N LEU A 56 19.90 21.85 -6.45
CA LEU A 56 19.51 21.18 -5.22
C LEU A 56 20.03 21.94 -3.99
N SER A 57 19.22 21.95 -2.92
CA SER A 57 19.68 22.41 -1.61
C SER A 57 20.80 21.54 -1.04
N ALA A 58 21.58 22.07 -0.10
CA ALA A 58 22.65 21.32 0.58
C ALA A 58 22.17 19.98 1.16
N GLN A 59 20.97 19.93 1.75
CA GLN A 59 20.39 18.69 2.26
C GLN A 59 20.08 17.69 1.14
N GLN A 60 19.49 18.14 0.03
CA GLN A 60 19.14 17.28 -1.10
C GLN A 60 20.37 16.72 -1.82
N ALA A 61 21.46 17.48 -1.85
CA ALA A 61 22.75 17.01 -2.34
C ALA A 61 23.30 15.90 -1.43
N LEU A 62 23.26 16.10 -0.10
CA LEU A 62 23.68 15.10 0.88
C LEU A 62 22.83 13.82 0.83
N ASP A 63 21.52 13.96 0.62
CA ASP A 63 20.55 12.85 0.55
C ASP A 63 20.69 11.96 -0.71
N THR A 64 21.71 12.19 -1.54
CA THR A 64 21.97 11.39 -2.75
C THR A 64 22.63 10.04 -2.43
N VAL A 65 23.40 9.95 -1.34
CA VAL A 65 24.05 8.70 -0.91
C VAL A 65 23.55 8.37 0.49
N LEU A 66 22.84 7.26 0.63
CA LEU A 66 22.41 6.76 1.93
C LEU A 66 23.56 6.06 2.64
N ASP A 67 23.76 6.37 3.91
CA ASP A 67 24.72 5.65 4.75
C ASP A 67 24.14 4.30 5.16
N ALA A 68 24.88 3.22 4.94
CA ALA A 68 24.46 1.89 5.34
C ALA A 68 24.34 1.77 6.87
N GLU A 69 25.13 2.53 7.64
CA GLU A 69 25.08 2.54 9.11
C GLU A 69 23.74 3.09 9.66
N ASP A 70 23.00 3.87 8.86
CA ASP A 70 21.68 4.36 9.23
C ASP A 70 20.63 3.23 9.30
N VAL A 71 20.88 2.10 8.64
CA VAL A 71 19.89 1.01 8.49
C VAL A 71 20.39 -0.38 8.88
N ILE A 72 21.70 -0.62 8.99
CA ILE A 72 22.27 -1.91 9.41
C ILE A 72 22.17 -2.12 10.94
N GLY A 73 22.18 -3.39 11.36
CA GLY A 73 22.19 -3.78 12.76
C GLY A 73 20.79 -3.79 13.38
N LYS A 74 20.75 -3.93 14.71
CA LYS A 74 19.51 -3.85 15.48
C LYS A 74 19.07 -2.39 15.60
N ARG A 75 17.85 -2.08 15.18
CA ARG A 75 17.31 -0.71 15.19
C ARG A 75 16.15 -0.56 16.16
N PHE A 76 16.02 0.63 16.73
CA PHE A 76 14.90 1.05 17.57
C PHE A 76 14.32 2.33 17.00
N ILE A 77 13.15 2.22 16.37
CA ILE A 77 12.51 3.34 15.68
C ILE A 77 11.35 3.82 16.53
N SER A 78 11.40 5.08 16.96
CA SER A 78 10.31 5.73 17.70
C SER A 78 9.35 6.41 16.73
N THR A 79 8.05 6.19 16.91
CA THR A 79 7.00 6.83 16.12
C THR A 79 5.99 7.52 17.02
N ARG A 80 5.21 8.46 16.44
CA ARG A 80 4.11 9.12 17.16
C ARG A 80 3.04 8.14 17.65
N LEU A 81 2.81 7.06 16.90
CA LEU A 81 1.81 6.03 17.24
C LEU A 81 2.38 4.96 18.18
N THR A 82 3.64 4.55 18.00
CA THR A 82 4.26 3.49 18.79
C THR A 82 5.62 3.93 19.30
N ARG A 83 5.79 3.92 20.62
CA ARG A 83 7.02 4.43 21.27
C ARG A 83 8.30 3.73 20.82
N ASN A 84 8.25 2.45 20.49
CA ASN A 84 9.44 1.73 20.02
C ASN A 84 9.05 0.56 19.11
N VAL A 85 9.50 0.60 17.85
CA VAL A 85 9.46 -0.51 16.91
C VAL A 85 10.88 -1.05 16.79
N THR A 86 11.08 -2.29 17.21
CA THR A 86 12.39 -2.95 17.15
C THR A 86 12.52 -3.71 15.85
N ILE A 87 13.58 -3.42 15.10
CA ILE A 87 13.98 -4.17 13.90
C ILE A 87 15.19 -5.03 14.26
N GLN A 88 15.10 -6.33 14.01
CA GLN A 88 16.21 -7.26 14.23
C GLN A 88 17.24 -7.16 13.10
N GLU A 89 18.50 -7.41 13.42
CA GLU A 89 19.61 -7.29 12.47
C GLU A 89 19.43 -8.10 11.18
N ASN A 90 18.98 -9.36 11.29
CA ASN A 90 18.73 -10.22 10.13
C ASN A 90 17.65 -9.62 9.19
N ASN A 91 16.63 -8.98 9.75
CA ASN A 91 15.57 -8.32 9.00
C ASN A 91 16.08 -7.05 8.31
N SER A 92 16.92 -6.27 9.00
CA SER A 92 17.59 -5.10 8.42
C SER A 92 18.45 -5.49 7.21
N ALA A 93 19.22 -6.57 7.32
CA ALA A 93 20.06 -7.07 6.22
C ALA A 93 19.23 -7.50 4.99
N ALA A 94 18.10 -8.19 5.21
CA ALA A 94 17.19 -8.57 4.14
C ALA A 94 16.57 -7.34 3.45
N ALA A 95 16.17 -6.32 4.21
CA ALA A 95 15.65 -5.07 3.65
C ALA A 95 16.70 -4.32 2.83
N LEU A 96 17.95 -4.27 3.30
CA LEU A 96 19.05 -3.62 2.59
C LEU A 96 19.35 -4.28 1.24
N GLU A 97 19.29 -5.61 1.15
CA GLU A 97 19.44 -6.32 -0.14
C GLU A 97 18.40 -5.85 -1.16
N VAL A 98 17.14 -5.83 -0.75
CA VAL A 98 16.03 -5.45 -1.63
C VAL A 98 16.13 -3.98 -2.05
N MET A 99 16.52 -3.09 -1.13
CA MET A 99 16.61 -1.65 -1.37
C MET A 99 17.82 -1.24 -2.18
N SER A 100 18.98 -1.81 -1.91
CA SER A 100 20.21 -1.43 -2.61
C SER A 100 20.23 -1.89 -4.07
N ARG A 101 19.54 -2.98 -4.42
CA ARG A 101 19.64 -3.60 -5.75
C ARG A 101 18.46 -3.33 -6.68
N PHE A 102 17.26 -3.22 -6.14
CA PHE A 102 16.04 -3.30 -6.95
C PHE A 102 15.06 -2.15 -6.71
N ALA A 103 15.31 -1.29 -5.73
CA ALA A 103 14.43 -0.17 -5.45
C ALA A 103 14.45 0.88 -6.54
N ALA A 104 13.37 1.66 -6.62
CA ALA A 104 13.39 2.93 -7.29
C ALA A 104 14.37 3.90 -6.60
N ASN A 105 14.57 5.09 -7.20
CA ASN A 105 15.33 6.16 -6.57
C ASN A 105 14.83 6.38 -5.13
N PRO A 106 15.68 6.20 -4.10
CA PRO A 106 15.27 6.25 -2.70
C PRO A 106 14.57 7.56 -2.30
N LYS A 107 14.87 8.68 -2.99
CA LYS A 107 14.24 9.97 -2.73
C LYS A 107 12.73 9.97 -2.97
N TRP A 108 12.21 9.05 -3.80
CA TRP A 108 10.77 8.83 -3.97
C TRP A 108 10.13 8.02 -2.84
N LEU A 109 10.92 7.22 -2.13
CA LEU A 109 10.45 6.25 -1.15
C LEU A 109 10.20 6.93 0.20
N ILE A 110 9.12 7.72 0.23
CA ILE A 110 8.67 8.45 1.43
C ILE A 110 7.71 7.62 2.29
N TYR A 111 7.30 6.46 1.80
CA TYR A 111 6.30 5.59 2.41
C TYR A 111 6.40 4.16 1.86
N LEU A 112 6.09 3.18 2.70
CA LEU A 112 5.71 1.83 2.24
C LEU A 112 4.43 1.40 2.96
N PRO A 113 3.49 0.77 2.25
CA PRO A 113 2.22 0.37 2.82
C PRO A 113 2.38 -0.82 3.77
N PRO A 114 1.61 -0.87 4.86
CA PRO A 114 1.67 -1.98 5.80
C PRO A 114 1.01 -3.24 5.24
N THR A 115 1.41 -4.36 5.82
CA THR A 115 0.69 -5.63 5.74
C THR A 115 -0.70 -5.51 6.35
N MET A 116 -1.61 -6.39 5.95
CA MET A 116 -2.98 -6.42 6.43
C MET A 116 -3.32 -7.79 7.01
N SER A 117 -3.93 -7.83 8.19
CA SER A 117 -4.43 -9.05 8.82
C SER A 117 -5.85 -9.38 8.33
N PRO A 118 -6.23 -10.67 8.25
CA PRO A 118 -7.62 -11.05 8.11
C PRO A 118 -8.35 -10.99 9.45
N SER A 119 -9.68 -11.10 9.39
CA SER A 119 -10.51 -11.39 10.57
C SER A 119 -10.26 -12.80 11.12
N GLU A 120 -10.80 -13.05 12.31
CA GLU A 120 -10.93 -14.39 12.88
C GLU A 120 -11.62 -15.35 11.89
N THR A 121 -11.32 -16.64 12.03
CA THR A 121 -11.99 -17.66 11.23
C THR A 121 -13.46 -17.72 11.61
N SER A 122 -14.32 -17.85 10.60
CA SER A 122 -15.76 -17.91 10.83
C SER A 122 -16.15 -19.16 11.60
N LYS A 123 -17.33 -19.16 12.21
CA LYS A 123 -17.98 -20.37 12.76
C LYS A 123 -18.96 -21.01 11.79
N LEU A 124 -19.27 -20.35 10.67
CA LEU A 124 -20.18 -20.89 9.66
C LEU A 124 -19.53 -22.11 8.95
N PRO A 125 -20.30 -23.18 8.68
CA PRO A 125 -19.77 -24.47 8.21
C PRO A 125 -19.06 -24.39 6.85
N ASP A 126 -19.48 -23.48 5.98
CA ASP A 126 -19.05 -23.36 4.58
C ASP A 126 -18.12 -22.15 4.32
N LYS A 127 -17.83 -21.35 5.35
CA LYS A 127 -17.02 -20.13 5.24
C LYS A 127 -15.82 -20.17 6.18
N LEU A 128 -14.66 -19.79 5.65
CA LEU A 128 -13.45 -19.57 6.46
C LEU A 128 -13.37 -18.14 6.98
N GLU A 129 -13.86 -17.17 6.21
CA GLU A 129 -13.97 -15.75 6.58
C GLU A 129 -15.40 -15.27 6.36
N HIS A 130 -15.91 -14.47 7.30
CA HIS A 130 -17.22 -13.86 7.21
C HIS A 130 -17.20 -12.46 7.90
N PRO A 131 -18.02 -11.49 7.45
CA PRO A 131 -17.99 -10.13 8.01
C PRO A 131 -18.23 -10.06 9.51
N THR A 132 -19.06 -10.96 10.06
CA THR A 132 -19.42 -11.01 11.48
C THR A 132 -18.20 -11.02 12.40
N GLU A 133 -17.15 -11.76 12.05
CA GLU A 133 -15.94 -11.82 12.86
C GLU A 133 -15.18 -10.48 12.87
N ALA A 134 -15.09 -9.81 11.72
CA ALA A 134 -14.47 -8.47 11.63
C ALA A 134 -15.27 -7.43 12.42
N PHE A 135 -16.60 -7.43 12.29
CA PHE A 135 -17.50 -6.55 13.05
C PHE A 135 -17.37 -6.78 14.55
N THR A 136 -17.29 -8.05 14.96
CA THR A 136 -17.07 -8.43 16.36
C THR A 136 -15.73 -7.94 16.88
N TYR A 137 -14.66 -8.01 16.09
CA TYR A 137 -13.35 -7.46 16.45
C TYR A 137 -13.43 -5.95 16.76
N PHE A 138 -14.04 -5.18 15.88
CA PHE A 138 -14.18 -3.73 16.06
C PHE A 138 -15.07 -3.38 17.25
N ARG A 139 -16.20 -4.07 17.43
CA ARG A 139 -17.09 -3.89 18.59
C ARG A 139 -16.37 -4.17 19.91
N ARG A 140 -15.61 -5.27 20.01
CA ARG A 140 -14.80 -5.61 21.20
C ARG A 140 -13.72 -4.57 21.48
N SER A 141 -13.23 -3.91 20.44
CA SER A 141 -12.25 -2.83 20.55
C SER A 141 -12.89 -1.50 20.99
N GLY A 142 -14.23 -1.41 21.07
CA GLY A 142 -14.95 -0.19 21.42
C GLY A 142 -15.22 0.73 20.23
N ILE A 143 -15.29 0.18 19.02
CA ILE A 143 -15.59 0.91 17.79
C ILE A 143 -17.05 0.61 17.40
N ASP A 144 -17.84 1.66 17.21
CA ASP A 144 -19.28 1.55 16.94
C ASP A 144 -19.63 1.73 15.45
N LYS A 145 -18.69 2.23 14.65
CA LYS A 145 -18.89 2.53 13.24
C LYS A 145 -17.65 2.15 12.43
N VAL A 146 -17.87 1.40 11.35
CA VAL A 146 -16.83 0.97 10.42
C VAL A 146 -17.24 1.32 8.99
N ILE A 147 -16.24 1.36 8.12
CA ILE A 147 -16.44 1.44 6.67
C ILE A 147 -15.94 0.15 6.03
N CYS A 148 -16.76 -0.41 5.14
CA CYS A 148 -16.41 -1.54 4.32
C CYS A 148 -16.12 -1.04 2.90
N GLU A 149 -14.91 -1.27 2.41
CA GLU A 149 -14.49 -0.91 1.05
C GLU A 149 -14.31 -2.16 0.22
N GLU A 150 -14.60 -2.09 -1.08
CA GLU A 150 -14.32 -3.20 -1.99
C GLU A 150 -12.83 -3.53 -1.94
N LYS A 151 -12.52 -4.81 -1.73
CA LYS A 151 -11.15 -5.29 -1.85
C LYS A 151 -10.88 -5.58 -3.32
N HIS A 152 -10.35 -4.58 -4.01
CA HIS A 152 -9.88 -4.72 -5.39
C HIS A 152 -8.77 -5.77 -5.47
N MET A 153 -8.83 -6.62 -6.49
CA MET A 153 -7.86 -7.69 -6.70
C MET A 153 -6.85 -7.29 -7.77
N GLY A 154 -5.76 -6.66 -7.34
CA GLY A 154 -4.69 -6.20 -8.21
C GLY A 154 -3.33 -6.30 -7.53
N SER A 155 -2.57 -5.21 -7.59
CA SER A 155 -1.35 -5.04 -6.81
C SER A 155 -1.35 -3.65 -6.18
N ARG A 156 -1.10 -3.61 -4.87
CA ARG A 156 -0.88 -2.38 -4.11
C ARG A 156 0.19 -1.51 -4.79
N ALA A 157 -0.17 -0.28 -5.11
CA ALA A 157 0.69 0.69 -5.78
C ALA A 157 0.63 2.01 -5.02
N VAL A 158 1.81 2.52 -4.66
CA VAL A 158 1.95 3.89 -4.17
C VAL A 158 2.25 4.77 -5.37
N VAL A 159 1.45 5.82 -5.56
CA VAL A 159 1.56 6.74 -6.69
C VAL A 159 1.86 8.13 -6.17
N ILE A 160 3.00 8.68 -6.57
CA ILE A 160 3.37 10.07 -6.29
C ILE A 160 3.28 10.85 -7.58
N VAL A 161 2.53 11.94 -7.59
CA VAL A 161 2.39 12.83 -8.74
C VAL A 161 2.66 14.26 -8.29
N CYS A 162 3.53 14.95 -9.02
CA CYS A 162 3.82 16.37 -8.89
C CYS A 162 3.25 17.13 -10.08
N ARG A 163 3.01 18.43 -9.90
CA ARG A 163 2.44 19.30 -10.93
C ARG A 163 3.38 19.53 -12.11
N ASN A 164 4.69 19.46 -11.89
CA ASN A 164 5.73 19.54 -12.92
C ASN A 164 7.08 19.08 -12.34
N GLU A 165 8.10 18.94 -13.20
CA GLU A 165 9.44 18.52 -12.79
C GLU A 165 10.14 19.52 -11.85
N GLY A 166 9.82 20.82 -11.94
CA GLY A 166 10.35 21.82 -11.01
C GLY A 166 9.92 21.57 -9.57
N VAL A 167 8.70 21.06 -9.36
CA VAL A 167 8.22 20.62 -8.05
C VAL A 167 8.97 19.37 -7.58
N VAL A 168 9.22 18.41 -8.48
CA VAL A 168 9.99 17.19 -8.18
C VAL A 168 11.39 17.54 -7.68
N GLN A 169 12.08 18.42 -8.40
CA GLN A 169 13.40 18.91 -8.02
C GLN A 169 13.35 19.64 -6.68
N LYS A 170 12.45 20.61 -6.52
CA LYS A 170 12.34 21.42 -5.30
C LYS A 170 11.96 20.59 -4.07
N ARG A 171 11.04 19.63 -4.20
CA ARG A 171 10.43 18.92 -3.07
C ARG A 171 11.09 17.59 -2.74
N PHE A 172 11.52 16.85 -3.75
CA PHE A 172 12.11 15.51 -3.62
C PHE A 172 13.61 15.50 -3.91
N GLY A 173 14.15 16.55 -4.54
CA GLY A 173 15.58 16.60 -4.88
C GLY A 173 15.98 15.61 -5.98
N ILE A 174 15.07 15.38 -6.92
CA ILE A 174 15.20 14.44 -8.03
C ILE A 174 15.16 15.21 -9.35
N GLU A 175 16.02 14.84 -10.28
CA GLU A 175 16.16 15.45 -11.60
C GLU A 175 16.01 14.37 -12.68
N ASN A 176 15.43 14.71 -13.83
CA ASN A 176 15.32 13.85 -15.01
C ASN A 176 14.57 12.51 -14.82
N GLU A 177 13.63 12.42 -13.87
CA GLU A 177 12.77 11.24 -13.66
C GLU A 177 11.28 11.49 -13.94
N GLY A 178 10.94 12.62 -14.56
CA GLY A 178 9.57 13.01 -14.85
C GLY A 178 8.84 13.58 -13.64
N ILE A 179 7.51 13.62 -13.72
CA ILE A 179 6.63 14.30 -12.77
C ILE A 179 6.24 13.45 -11.54
N GLY A 180 6.74 12.22 -11.40
CA GLY A 180 6.27 11.31 -10.37
C GLY A 180 6.76 9.87 -10.51
N ILE A 181 6.15 8.98 -9.74
CA ILE A 181 6.48 7.55 -9.73
C ILE A 181 5.28 6.68 -9.34
N CYS A 182 5.24 5.44 -9.85
CA CYS A 182 4.38 4.38 -9.35
C CYS A 182 5.25 3.22 -8.82
N TYR A 183 5.17 2.90 -7.52
CA TYR A 183 5.98 1.82 -6.94
C TYR A 183 5.18 0.83 -6.11
N THR A 184 5.72 -0.38 -5.98
CA THR A 184 5.09 -1.49 -5.27
C THR A 184 5.27 -1.39 -3.75
N ARG A 185 4.58 -2.24 -2.99
CA ARG A 185 4.78 -2.43 -1.54
C ARG A 185 6.22 -2.75 -1.10
N THR A 186 7.12 -3.06 -2.03
CA THR A 186 8.54 -3.32 -1.75
C THR A 186 9.46 -2.23 -2.32
N GLY A 187 8.93 -1.04 -2.65
CA GLY A 187 9.72 0.10 -3.13
C GLY A 187 10.30 -0.04 -4.54
N ARG A 188 9.84 -1.01 -5.33
CA ARG A 188 10.29 -1.21 -6.72
C ARG A 188 9.36 -0.48 -7.68
N ARG A 189 9.89 0.03 -8.81
CA ARG A 189 9.02 0.59 -9.87
C ARG A 189 7.96 -0.43 -10.30
N PHE A 190 6.74 0.06 -10.49
CA PHE A 190 5.62 -0.77 -10.90
C PHE A 190 5.73 -1.15 -12.37
N PHE A 191 6.16 -0.24 -13.23
CA PHE A 191 6.36 -0.53 -14.64
C PHE A 191 7.84 -0.75 -14.94
N ASN A 192 8.13 -1.74 -15.78
CA ASN A 192 9.46 -1.89 -16.36
C ASN A 192 9.65 -0.97 -17.58
N ASP A 193 8.55 -0.55 -18.20
CA ASP A 193 8.51 0.40 -19.31
C ASP A 193 8.26 1.82 -18.77
N MET A 194 9.28 2.67 -18.90
CA MET A 194 9.26 4.05 -18.43
C MET A 194 8.31 4.95 -19.25
N ALA A 195 8.11 4.66 -20.53
CA ALA A 195 7.17 5.41 -21.36
C ALA A 195 5.72 5.13 -20.92
N LEU A 196 5.42 3.88 -20.59
CA LEU A 196 4.13 3.49 -20.02
C LEU A 196 3.90 4.15 -18.65
N GLU A 197 4.90 4.16 -17.76
CA GLU A 197 4.78 4.85 -16.47
C GLU A 197 4.56 6.36 -16.63
N THR A 198 5.29 6.99 -17.55
CA THR A 198 5.14 8.43 -17.84
C THR A 198 3.74 8.75 -18.34
N ALA A 199 3.23 7.96 -19.30
CA ALA A 199 1.87 8.11 -19.81
C ALA A 199 0.80 7.87 -18.71
N PHE A 200 1.05 6.90 -17.82
CA PHE A 200 0.17 6.59 -16.68
C PHE A 200 0.10 7.76 -15.70
N LEU A 201 1.24 8.32 -15.32
CA LEU A 201 1.31 9.47 -14.42
C LEU A 201 0.70 10.73 -15.04
N ALA A 202 0.88 10.94 -16.35
CA ALA A 202 0.29 12.06 -17.07
C ALA A 202 -1.25 12.03 -17.04
N ARG A 203 -1.87 10.84 -17.17
CA ARG A 203 -3.33 10.69 -17.04
C ARG A 203 -3.82 11.06 -15.64
N ILE A 204 -3.12 10.64 -14.60
CA ILE A 204 -3.47 10.98 -13.21
C ILE A 204 -3.30 12.49 -12.96
N GLN A 205 -2.19 13.08 -13.43
CA GLN A 205 -1.96 14.51 -13.34
C GLN A 205 -3.07 15.31 -14.02
N ALA A 206 -3.45 14.93 -15.24
CA ALA A 206 -4.55 15.59 -15.96
C ALA A 206 -5.89 15.48 -15.24
N ALA A 207 -6.18 14.36 -14.57
CA ALA A 207 -7.37 14.21 -13.75
C ALA A 207 -7.32 15.10 -12.48
N LEU A 208 -6.16 15.21 -11.85
CA LEU A 208 -5.94 16.10 -10.70
C LEU A 208 -6.11 17.57 -11.08
N ASP A 209 -5.53 18.00 -12.20
CA ASP A 209 -5.66 19.36 -12.75
C ASP A 209 -7.13 19.72 -13.00
N GLN A 210 -7.87 18.87 -13.72
CA GLN A 210 -9.27 19.13 -14.07
C GLN A 210 -10.22 19.11 -12.86
N SER A 211 -9.83 18.43 -11.78
CA SER A 211 -10.60 18.36 -10.54
C SER A 211 -10.35 19.50 -9.54
N ASP A 212 -9.49 20.47 -9.89
CA ASP A 212 -9.07 21.57 -9.02
C ASP A 212 -8.43 21.08 -7.70
N PHE A 213 -7.78 19.91 -7.75
CA PHE A 213 -7.22 19.23 -6.58
C PHE A 213 -6.12 20.06 -5.91
N TRP A 214 -5.22 20.63 -6.72
CA TRP A 214 -4.06 21.40 -6.27
C TRP A 214 -4.47 22.64 -5.47
N GLN A 215 -5.50 23.35 -5.92
CA GLN A 215 -6.04 24.53 -5.28
C GLN A 215 -6.83 24.15 -4.03
N THR A 216 -7.68 23.12 -4.13
CA THR A 216 -8.51 22.64 -3.02
C THR A 216 -7.65 22.21 -1.82
N LEU A 217 -6.58 21.45 -2.05
CA LEU A 217 -5.67 20.98 -0.99
C LEU A 217 -4.42 21.85 -0.82
N LYS A 218 -4.30 22.96 -1.56
CA LYS A 218 -3.17 23.92 -1.49
C LYS A 218 -1.82 23.22 -1.61
N THR A 219 -1.66 22.39 -2.63
CA THR A 219 -0.48 21.55 -2.84
C THR A 219 -0.10 21.50 -4.32
N ASP A 220 1.17 21.20 -4.59
CA ASP A 220 1.72 20.96 -5.92
C ASP A 220 2.23 19.51 -6.11
N TRP A 221 2.07 18.67 -5.10
CA TRP A 221 2.32 17.23 -5.16
C TRP A 221 1.32 16.43 -4.30
N VAL A 222 1.19 15.13 -4.57
CA VAL A 222 0.37 14.20 -3.79
C VAL A 222 0.98 12.81 -3.76
N CYS A 223 0.87 12.14 -2.61
CA CYS A 223 1.14 10.71 -2.44
C CYS A 223 -0.18 9.97 -2.23
N LEU A 224 -0.48 9.02 -3.12
CA LEU A 224 -1.71 8.23 -3.15
C LEU A 224 -1.41 6.77 -2.83
N ASP A 225 -2.31 6.14 -2.08
CA ASP A 225 -2.33 4.70 -1.87
C ASP A 225 -3.45 4.07 -2.70
N CYS A 226 -3.07 3.13 -3.56
CA CYS A 226 -3.92 2.62 -4.63
C CYS A 226 -3.81 1.10 -4.78
N GLU A 227 -4.81 0.53 -5.44
CA GLU A 227 -4.71 -0.80 -6.05
C GLU A 227 -4.67 -0.62 -7.58
N LEU A 228 -3.70 -1.25 -8.24
CA LEU A 228 -3.56 -1.24 -9.69
C LEU A 228 -3.88 -2.62 -10.28
N MET A 229 -4.82 -2.67 -11.21
CA MET A 229 -5.38 -3.87 -11.84
C MET A 229 -5.13 -3.87 -13.35
N PRO A 230 -5.10 -5.06 -14.00
CA PRO A 230 -5.34 -6.40 -13.46
C PRO A 230 -4.21 -6.93 -12.58
N TRP A 231 -4.50 -8.00 -11.83
CA TRP A 231 -3.49 -8.74 -11.09
C TRP A 231 -2.41 -9.34 -12.02
N SER A 232 -2.80 -9.73 -13.25
CA SER A 232 -1.89 -10.28 -14.26
C SER A 232 -0.76 -9.32 -14.65
N THR A 233 -0.90 -8.00 -14.48
CA THR A 233 0.12 -7.00 -14.82
C THR A 233 1.46 -7.24 -14.11
N LYS A 234 1.42 -7.67 -12.85
CA LYS A 234 2.61 -7.96 -12.05
C LYS A 234 2.80 -9.44 -11.73
N ALA A 235 1.72 -10.22 -11.75
CA ALA A 235 1.74 -11.61 -11.29
C ALA A 235 1.77 -12.66 -12.41
N GLU A 236 2.00 -12.29 -13.68
CA GLU A 236 1.93 -13.25 -14.80
C GLU A 236 2.77 -14.52 -14.58
N ALA A 237 4.04 -14.37 -14.19
CA ALA A 237 4.92 -15.52 -13.93
C ALA A 237 4.35 -16.44 -12.84
N LEU A 238 3.86 -15.86 -11.74
CA LEU A 238 3.24 -16.58 -10.63
C LEU A 238 1.95 -17.29 -11.08
N ILE A 239 1.11 -16.62 -11.86
CA ILE A 239 -0.11 -17.17 -12.46
C ILE A 239 0.22 -18.37 -13.33
N ARG A 240 1.21 -18.26 -14.22
CA ARG A 240 1.59 -19.36 -15.12
C ARG A 240 2.20 -20.54 -14.36
N GLN A 241 3.15 -20.28 -13.48
CA GLN A 241 3.99 -21.32 -12.86
C GLN A 241 3.31 -22.02 -11.68
N GLN A 242 2.47 -21.32 -10.92
CA GLN A 242 1.82 -21.88 -9.72
C GLN A 242 0.34 -22.12 -9.99
N TYR A 243 -0.41 -21.07 -10.32
CA TYR A 243 -1.87 -21.17 -10.31
C TYR A 243 -2.43 -21.98 -11.49
N ALA A 244 -1.98 -21.66 -12.70
CA ALA A 244 -2.38 -22.31 -13.93
C ALA A 244 -1.82 -23.73 -14.04
N ALA A 245 -0.64 -24.00 -13.48
CA ALA A 245 -0.06 -25.35 -13.42
C ALA A 245 -0.97 -26.30 -12.62
N VAL A 246 -1.42 -25.91 -11.42
CA VAL A 246 -2.37 -26.69 -10.61
C VAL A 246 -3.70 -26.90 -11.35
N GLY A 247 -4.21 -25.85 -11.99
CA GLY A 247 -5.45 -25.90 -12.77
C GLY A 247 -5.36 -26.79 -14.02
N ALA A 248 -4.21 -26.80 -14.70
CA ALA A 248 -3.97 -27.64 -15.87
C ALA A 248 -3.86 -29.11 -15.47
N ALA A 249 -3.03 -29.43 -14.47
CA ALA A 249 -2.86 -30.79 -13.99
C ALA A 249 -4.17 -31.39 -13.47
N SER A 250 -4.93 -30.63 -12.67
CA SER A 250 -6.20 -31.11 -12.11
C SER A 250 -7.24 -31.41 -13.18
N ARG A 251 -7.38 -30.53 -14.19
CA ARG A 251 -8.36 -30.72 -15.27
C ARG A 251 -7.95 -31.75 -16.31
N ALA A 252 -6.67 -32.12 -16.38
CA ALA A 252 -6.23 -33.23 -17.21
C ALA A 252 -6.46 -34.58 -16.51
N ALA A 253 -6.12 -34.69 -15.22
CA ALA A 253 -6.13 -35.97 -14.53
C ALA A 253 -7.50 -36.38 -13.95
N LEU A 254 -8.29 -35.42 -13.42
CA LEU A 254 -9.54 -35.74 -12.74
C LEU A 254 -10.62 -36.32 -13.68
N PRO A 255 -10.83 -35.81 -14.91
CA PRO A 255 -11.78 -36.40 -15.84
C PRO A 255 -11.45 -37.85 -16.20
N GLU A 256 -10.17 -38.16 -16.44
CA GLU A 256 -9.72 -39.53 -16.74
C GLU A 256 -9.95 -40.48 -15.57
N ALA A 257 -9.64 -40.04 -14.34
CA ALA A 257 -9.91 -40.83 -13.14
C ALA A 257 -11.41 -41.08 -12.94
N ILE A 258 -12.27 -40.10 -13.23
CA ILE A 258 -13.72 -40.23 -13.17
C ILE A 258 -14.20 -41.26 -14.20
N ALA A 259 -13.75 -41.15 -15.45
CA ALA A 259 -14.13 -42.08 -16.52
C ALA A 259 -13.76 -43.54 -16.20
N LEU A 260 -12.57 -43.77 -15.63
CA LEU A 260 -12.14 -45.10 -15.18
C LEU A 260 -12.99 -45.63 -14.02
N LEU A 261 -13.38 -44.77 -13.06
CA LEU A 261 -14.25 -45.16 -11.95
C LEU A 261 -15.67 -45.49 -12.42
N GLU A 262 -16.19 -44.75 -13.40
CA GLU A 262 -17.48 -45.03 -14.05
C GLU A 262 -17.45 -46.35 -14.82
N GLN A 263 -16.36 -46.62 -15.56
CA GLN A 263 -16.16 -47.90 -16.25
C GLN A 263 -16.07 -49.07 -15.26
N ALA A 264 -15.34 -48.91 -14.17
CA ALA A 264 -15.26 -49.92 -13.10
C ALA A 264 -16.64 -50.19 -12.48
N GLN A 265 -17.45 -49.14 -12.25
CA GLN A 265 -18.81 -49.27 -11.74
C GLN A 265 -19.71 -50.04 -12.72
N ALA A 266 -19.62 -49.74 -14.02
CA ALA A 266 -20.37 -50.43 -15.06
C ALA A 266 -20.00 -51.92 -15.17
N ASN A 267 -18.77 -52.28 -14.80
CA ASN A 267 -18.30 -53.67 -14.73
C ASN A 267 -18.63 -54.38 -13.40
N GLY A 268 -19.45 -53.75 -12.54
CA GLY A 268 -19.95 -54.36 -11.29
C GLY A 268 -19.03 -54.22 -10.09
N LEU A 269 -18.03 -53.33 -10.12
CA LEU A 269 -17.22 -53.00 -8.95
C LEU A 269 -17.87 -51.89 -8.11
N GLU A 270 -17.81 -52.03 -6.79
CA GLU A 270 -18.31 -51.01 -5.84
C GLU A 270 -17.36 -49.80 -5.80
N THR A 271 -17.67 -48.76 -6.60
CA THR A 271 -16.85 -47.54 -6.71
C THR A 271 -17.60 -46.25 -6.37
N THR A 272 -18.88 -46.32 -5.97
CA THR A 272 -19.76 -45.14 -5.82
C THR A 272 -19.18 -44.04 -4.93
N ALA A 273 -18.63 -44.39 -3.76
CA ALA A 273 -18.03 -43.40 -2.85
C ALA A 273 -16.77 -42.74 -3.43
N LEU A 274 -15.95 -43.49 -4.16
CA LEU A 274 -14.74 -42.98 -4.83
C LEU A 274 -15.12 -42.08 -6.01
N LEU A 275 -16.10 -42.48 -6.81
CA LEU A 275 -16.61 -41.70 -7.93
C LEU A 275 -17.13 -40.34 -7.45
N GLN A 276 -18.02 -40.33 -6.46
CA GLN A 276 -18.53 -39.09 -5.86
C GLN A 276 -17.40 -38.19 -5.31
N HIS A 277 -16.39 -38.80 -4.68
CA HIS A 277 -15.23 -38.08 -4.19
C HIS A 277 -14.47 -37.37 -5.32
N TYR A 278 -14.16 -38.08 -6.42
CA TYR A 278 -13.43 -37.52 -7.55
C TYR A 278 -14.23 -36.50 -8.36
N GLN A 279 -15.54 -36.72 -8.54
CA GLN A 279 -16.45 -35.73 -9.13
C GLN A 279 -16.45 -34.42 -8.32
N ALA A 280 -16.55 -34.51 -6.99
CA ALA A 280 -16.47 -33.32 -6.13
C ALA A 280 -15.10 -32.62 -6.15
N ARG A 281 -14.00 -33.36 -6.39
CA ARG A 281 -12.67 -32.76 -6.61
C ARG A 281 -12.58 -32.04 -7.94
N SER A 282 -13.12 -32.64 -9.01
CA SER A 282 -13.16 -32.05 -10.35
C SER A 282 -13.91 -30.72 -10.35
N GLU A 283 -15.08 -30.69 -9.71
CA GLU A 283 -15.88 -29.47 -9.58
C GLU A 283 -15.12 -28.37 -8.83
N ARG A 284 -14.49 -28.70 -7.69
CA ARG A 284 -13.68 -27.75 -6.91
C ARG A 284 -12.47 -27.22 -7.69
N ALA A 285 -11.82 -28.06 -8.51
CA ALA A 285 -10.74 -27.64 -9.39
C ALA A 285 -11.23 -26.68 -10.48
N ASN A 286 -12.41 -26.90 -11.07
CA ASN A 286 -13.00 -25.99 -12.04
C ASN A 286 -13.35 -24.63 -11.40
N GLN A 287 -13.93 -24.64 -10.20
CA GLN A 287 -14.23 -23.42 -9.43
C GLN A 287 -12.95 -22.61 -9.13
N TYR A 288 -11.87 -23.29 -8.74
CA TYR A 288 -10.56 -22.65 -8.56
C TYR A 288 -10.02 -22.00 -9.85
N VAL A 289 -10.12 -22.69 -10.99
CA VAL A 289 -9.67 -22.11 -12.26
C VAL A 289 -10.53 -20.91 -12.66
N ASN A 290 -11.83 -20.99 -12.46
CA ASN A 290 -12.75 -19.88 -12.69
C ASN A 290 -12.44 -18.70 -11.77
N ALA A 291 -12.03 -18.94 -10.52
CA ALA A 291 -11.69 -17.88 -9.56
C ALA A 291 -10.48 -17.05 -10.02
N TYR A 292 -9.32 -17.66 -10.33
CA TYR A 292 -8.13 -16.87 -10.68
C TYR A 292 -8.24 -16.20 -12.06
N ARG A 293 -8.98 -16.80 -13.01
CA ARG A 293 -9.17 -16.23 -14.36
C ARG A 293 -9.89 -14.89 -14.35
N ARG A 294 -10.80 -14.65 -13.38
CA ARG A 294 -11.55 -13.39 -13.25
C ARG A 294 -10.65 -12.17 -13.07
N TYR A 295 -9.43 -12.36 -12.57
CA TYR A 295 -8.48 -11.28 -12.28
C TYR A 295 -7.37 -11.14 -13.34
N CYS A 296 -7.54 -11.81 -14.48
CA CYS A 296 -6.57 -11.84 -15.57
C CYS A 296 -7.21 -11.33 -16.86
N TRP A 297 -6.72 -10.22 -17.40
CA TRP A 297 -7.04 -9.78 -18.76
C TRP A 297 -5.79 -9.21 -19.45
N PRO A 298 -5.72 -9.30 -20.79
CA PRO A 298 -4.59 -8.73 -21.53
C PRO A 298 -4.60 -7.21 -21.45
N ILE A 299 -3.41 -6.62 -21.39
CA ILE A 299 -3.21 -5.17 -21.50
C ILE A 299 -2.63 -4.89 -22.88
N LYS A 300 -3.39 -4.16 -23.70
CA LYS A 300 -2.97 -3.69 -25.03
C LYS A 300 -2.77 -2.18 -25.04
N ALA A 301 -3.52 -1.47 -24.20
CA ALA A 301 -3.43 -0.04 -24.02
C ALA A 301 -3.48 0.32 -22.54
N ILE A 302 -3.05 1.54 -22.22
CA ILE A 302 -3.08 2.07 -20.86
C ILE A 302 -4.49 2.12 -20.26
N SER A 303 -5.54 2.23 -21.09
CA SER A 303 -6.95 2.20 -20.69
C SER A 303 -7.43 0.82 -20.23
N ASP A 304 -6.66 -0.25 -20.50
CA ASP A 304 -6.94 -1.59 -19.97
C ASP A 304 -6.50 -1.73 -18.50
N LEU A 305 -5.68 -0.79 -18.00
CA LEU A 305 -5.36 -0.69 -16.58
C LEU A 305 -6.53 -0.05 -15.82
N LYS A 306 -6.74 -0.50 -14.59
CA LYS A 306 -7.67 0.15 -13.65
C LYS A 306 -6.93 0.52 -12.37
N LEU A 307 -6.90 1.81 -12.06
CA LEU A 307 -6.36 2.36 -10.82
C LEU A 307 -7.51 2.70 -9.87
N ALA A 308 -7.52 2.06 -8.71
CA ALA A 308 -8.46 2.35 -7.63
C ALA A 308 -7.71 2.97 -6.45
N PRO A 309 -7.61 4.31 -6.39
CA PRO A 309 -7.07 4.98 -5.21
C PRO A 309 -8.05 4.85 -4.04
N PHE A 310 -7.54 4.65 -2.82
CA PHE A 310 -8.37 4.58 -1.60
C PHE A 310 -7.84 5.44 -0.45
N HIS A 311 -6.59 5.91 -0.51
CA HIS A 311 -6.08 6.91 0.45
C HIS A 311 -5.33 8.04 -0.27
N ILE A 312 -5.59 9.27 0.18
CA ILE A 312 -4.71 10.41 -0.04
C ILE A 312 -3.81 10.45 1.18
N LEU A 313 -2.55 10.04 1.05
CA LEU A 313 -1.67 9.85 2.20
C LEU A 313 -1.09 11.19 2.66
N ALA A 314 -0.48 11.93 1.74
CA ALA A 314 0.19 13.19 2.05
C ALA A 314 0.15 14.18 0.88
N THR A 315 0.14 15.46 1.23
CA THR A 315 0.33 16.61 0.35
C THR A 315 1.30 17.59 1.03
N GLU A 316 1.57 18.75 0.42
CA GLU A 316 2.49 19.71 1.03
C GLU A 316 2.06 20.09 2.46
N GLY A 317 2.98 19.89 3.41
CA GLY A 317 2.80 20.23 4.82
C GLY A 317 1.80 19.36 5.61
N GLN A 318 1.15 18.35 5.02
CA GLN A 318 0.09 17.60 5.69
C GLN A 318 0.11 16.10 5.36
N VAL A 319 0.05 15.27 6.40
CA VAL A 319 -0.40 13.86 6.32
C VAL A 319 -1.89 13.83 6.64
N HIS A 320 -2.70 13.23 5.76
CA HIS A 320 -4.17 13.27 5.89
C HIS A 320 -4.75 12.14 6.76
N CYS A 321 -3.99 11.67 7.75
CA CYS A 321 -4.46 10.65 8.69
C CYS A 321 -5.42 11.19 9.77
N ASP A 322 -5.65 12.51 9.77
CA ASP A 322 -6.66 13.20 10.57
C ASP A 322 -8.06 13.17 9.92
N LYS A 323 -8.15 12.77 8.65
CA LYS A 323 -9.42 12.68 7.90
C LYS A 323 -10.05 11.30 8.05
N ASP A 324 -11.37 11.23 8.03
CA ASP A 324 -12.07 9.94 7.98
C ASP A 324 -11.97 9.31 6.57
N HIS A 325 -12.28 8.01 6.48
CA HIS A 325 -12.21 7.31 5.20
C HIS A 325 -13.23 7.78 4.16
N ILE A 326 -14.35 8.40 4.55
CA ILE A 326 -15.30 8.97 3.59
C ILE A 326 -14.66 10.16 2.89
N TRP A 327 -13.99 11.04 3.63
CA TRP A 327 -13.29 12.17 3.05
C TRP A 327 -12.27 11.73 1.99
N HIS A 328 -11.50 10.67 2.26
CA HIS A 328 -10.57 10.11 1.28
C HIS A 328 -11.30 9.61 0.03
N LEU A 329 -12.30 8.74 0.22
CA LEU A 329 -13.02 8.10 -0.88
C LEU A 329 -13.81 9.10 -1.73
N ASP A 330 -14.52 10.04 -1.12
CA ASP A 330 -15.30 11.06 -1.82
C ASP A 330 -14.40 12.07 -2.54
N THR A 331 -13.25 12.43 -1.96
CA THR A 331 -12.27 13.30 -2.62
C THR A 331 -11.66 12.61 -3.83
N LEU A 332 -11.25 11.35 -3.70
CA LEU A 332 -10.71 10.56 -4.79
C LEU A 332 -11.76 10.26 -5.87
N ALA A 333 -13.01 9.99 -5.48
CA ALA A 333 -14.11 9.77 -6.41
C ALA A 333 -14.37 10.99 -7.31
N ARG A 334 -14.12 12.22 -6.82
CA ARG A 334 -14.18 13.43 -7.66
C ARG A 334 -13.07 13.44 -8.72
N VAL A 335 -11.84 13.08 -8.35
CA VAL A 335 -10.72 12.97 -9.30
C VAL A 335 -10.99 11.90 -10.36
N CYS A 336 -11.46 10.72 -9.95
CA CYS A 336 -11.75 9.61 -10.86
C CYS A 336 -12.80 9.94 -11.94
N LYS A 337 -13.65 10.97 -11.74
CA LYS A 337 -14.63 11.38 -12.76
C LYS A 337 -14.00 11.94 -14.03
N TYR A 338 -12.78 12.46 -13.94
CA TYR A 338 -12.05 13.07 -15.07
C TYR A 338 -11.25 12.05 -15.89
N ASP A 339 -11.14 10.81 -15.40
CA ASP A 339 -10.58 9.69 -16.16
C ASP A 339 -11.26 8.38 -15.77
N LYS A 340 -12.52 8.20 -16.21
CA LYS A 340 -13.31 7.00 -15.90
C LYS A 340 -12.82 5.75 -16.64
N GLU A 341 -11.97 5.92 -17.64
CA GLU A 341 -11.42 4.79 -18.37
C GLU A 341 -10.30 4.13 -17.59
N MET A 342 -9.40 4.89 -16.97
CA MET A 342 -8.28 4.31 -16.23
C MET A 342 -8.51 4.32 -14.72
N MET A 343 -9.21 5.32 -14.18
CA MET A 343 -9.43 5.48 -12.74
C MET A 343 -10.84 5.08 -12.33
N MET A 344 -10.97 4.46 -11.17
CA MET A 344 -12.26 4.07 -10.62
C MET A 344 -12.38 4.43 -9.14
N ALA A 345 -13.53 4.96 -8.76
CA ALA A 345 -13.87 5.18 -7.37
C ALA A 345 -14.11 3.83 -6.69
N THR A 346 -13.63 3.68 -5.46
CA THR A 346 -13.83 2.46 -4.66
C THR A 346 -15.23 2.45 -4.05
N PRO A 347 -16.08 1.46 -4.38
CA PRO A 347 -17.38 1.30 -3.72
C PRO A 347 -17.20 1.04 -2.22
N TYR A 348 -18.06 1.65 -1.40
CA TYR A 348 -18.02 1.47 0.04
C TYR A 348 -19.42 1.40 0.67
N LYS A 349 -19.49 0.87 1.89
CA LYS A 349 -20.69 0.81 2.73
C LYS A 349 -20.30 1.13 4.17
N ILE A 350 -21.05 2.04 4.80
CA ILE A 350 -20.89 2.35 6.22
C ILE A 350 -21.73 1.35 7.02
N VAL A 351 -21.16 0.81 8.10
CA VAL A 351 -21.84 -0.13 9.00
C VAL A 351 -21.77 0.40 10.43
N LYS A 352 -22.94 0.55 11.06
CA LYS A 352 -23.08 0.87 12.48
C LYS A 352 -23.19 -0.43 13.27
N LEU A 353 -22.18 -0.73 14.08
CA LEU A 353 -22.05 -1.97 14.87
C LEU A 353 -22.95 -2.02 16.12
N THR A 354 -23.72 -0.96 16.34
CA THR A 354 -24.76 -0.83 17.37
C THR A 354 -26.15 -1.20 16.85
N HIS A 355 -26.32 -1.48 15.55
CA HIS A 355 -27.60 -1.79 14.92
C HIS A 355 -27.51 -3.04 14.07
N GLU A 356 -28.29 -4.06 14.41
CA GLU A 356 -28.31 -5.35 13.72
C GLU A 356 -28.67 -5.22 12.23
N ASP A 357 -29.67 -4.39 11.89
CA ASP A 357 -30.05 -4.12 10.51
C ASP A 357 -28.88 -3.55 9.69
N SER A 358 -28.07 -2.67 10.28
CA SER A 358 -26.92 -2.10 9.59
C SER A 358 -25.82 -3.13 9.34
N GLU A 359 -25.65 -4.10 10.23
CA GLU A 359 -24.70 -5.20 10.04
C GLU A 359 -25.18 -6.18 8.98
N ASN A 360 -26.47 -6.51 8.98
CA ASN A 360 -27.09 -7.35 7.97
C ASN A 360 -26.97 -6.73 6.57
N ASP A 361 -27.16 -5.42 6.47
CA ASP A 361 -26.90 -4.62 5.27
C ASP A 361 -25.44 -4.75 4.78
N GLY A 362 -24.48 -4.66 5.71
CA GLY A 362 -23.05 -4.82 5.40
C GLY A 362 -22.70 -6.24 4.93
N ILE A 363 -23.31 -7.25 5.54
CA ILE A 363 -23.16 -8.66 5.14
C ILE A 363 -23.76 -8.90 3.75
N ALA A 364 -24.96 -8.38 3.48
CA ALA A 364 -25.64 -8.51 2.19
C ALA A 364 -24.84 -7.82 1.07
N TRP A 365 -24.24 -6.66 1.37
CA TRP A 365 -23.37 -5.95 0.44
C TRP A 365 -22.11 -6.78 0.10
N TRP A 366 -21.43 -7.31 1.11
CA TRP A 366 -20.28 -8.21 0.92
C TRP A 366 -20.65 -9.46 0.10
N GLN A 367 -21.79 -10.07 0.39
CA GLN A 367 -22.27 -11.26 -0.32
C GLN A 367 -22.48 -10.93 -1.81
N THR A 368 -23.19 -9.83 -2.11
CA THR A 368 -23.40 -9.34 -3.48
C THR A 368 -22.09 -9.10 -4.23
N LEU A 369 -21.09 -8.56 -3.55
CA LEU A 369 -19.78 -8.25 -4.13
C LEU A 369 -19.01 -9.53 -4.47
N THR A 370 -18.98 -10.48 -3.53
CA THR A 370 -18.29 -11.76 -3.71
C THR A 370 -18.98 -12.69 -4.71
N ASP A 371 -20.32 -12.67 -4.80
CA ASP A 371 -21.08 -13.48 -5.77
C ASP A 371 -20.84 -13.02 -7.21
N LYS A 372 -20.62 -11.72 -7.42
CA LYS A 372 -20.18 -11.15 -8.70
C LYS A 372 -18.72 -11.44 -9.03
N GLY A 373 -17.96 -12.03 -8.11
CA GLY A 373 -16.56 -12.39 -8.30
C GLY A 373 -15.53 -11.41 -7.75
N GLY A 374 -15.94 -10.40 -7.00
CA GLY A 374 -14.98 -9.58 -6.25
C GLY A 374 -14.25 -10.41 -5.20
N GLU A 375 -13.03 -10.01 -4.84
CA GLU A 375 -12.24 -10.72 -3.85
C GLU A 375 -12.89 -10.70 -2.46
N GLY A 376 -13.58 -9.61 -2.11
CA GLY A 376 -14.20 -9.42 -0.81
C GLY A 376 -14.19 -7.95 -0.41
N MET A 377 -13.99 -7.68 0.87
CA MET A 377 -13.91 -6.31 1.37
C MET A 377 -12.79 -6.10 2.38
N VAL A 378 -12.40 -4.83 2.54
CA VAL A 378 -11.55 -4.34 3.61
C VAL A 378 -12.43 -3.55 4.59
N ILE A 379 -12.47 -3.98 5.85
CA ILE A 379 -13.20 -3.30 6.91
C ILE A 379 -12.22 -2.44 7.70
N LYS A 380 -12.51 -1.14 7.79
CA LYS A 380 -11.68 -0.17 8.48
C LYS A 380 -12.50 0.53 9.58
N PRO A 381 -11.88 0.98 10.69
CA PRO A 381 -12.54 1.92 11.59
C PRO A 381 -12.97 3.17 10.80
N PHE A 382 -14.02 3.88 11.24
CA PHE A 382 -14.50 5.04 10.47
C PHE A 382 -13.44 6.14 10.34
N ASP A 383 -12.82 6.51 11.47
CA ASP A 383 -11.67 7.42 11.51
C ASP A 383 -10.39 6.63 11.21
N PHE A 384 -9.45 7.27 10.52
CA PHE A 384 -8.26 6.62 9.97
C PHE A 384 -7.34 6.01 11.04
N ILE A 385 -7.21 6.68 12.19
CA ILE A 385 -6.43 6.21 13.34
C ILE A 385 -7.34 6.16 14.56
N MET A 386 -7.55 4.95 15.10
CA MET A 386 -8.40 4.75 16.27
C MET A 386 -7.68 4.00 17.39
N LYS A 387 -7.86 4.51 18.61
CA LYS A 387 -7.46 3.83 19.84
C LYS A 387 -8.70 3.24 20.51
N GLY A 388 -8.70 1.92 20.66
CA GLY A 388 -9.74 1.19 21.36
C GLY A 388 -9.41 1.00 22.84
N ARG A 389 -10.22 0.18 23.51
CA ARG A 389 -10.09 -0.12 24.95
C ARG A 389 -8.72 -0.69 25.33
N ASN A 390 -8.11 -1.46 24.42
CA ASN A 390 -6.86 -2.20 24.66
C ASN A 390 -5.67 -1.65 23.84
N GLY A 391 -5.72 -0.38 23.44
CA GLY A 391 -4.67 0.25 22.62
C GLY A 391 -5.10 0.48 21.17
N TRP A 392 -4.14 0.61 20.26
CA TRP A 392 -4.42 0.87 18.84
C TRP A 392 -5.19 -0.26 18.19
N VAL A 393 -6.22 0.11 17.43
CA VAL A 393 -7.03 -0.83 16.66
C VAL A 393 -6.36 -1.08 15.31
N GLN A 394 -6.55 -2.28 14.73
CA GLN A 394 -6.12 -2.56 13.36
C GLN A 394 -6.67 -1.48 12.42
N PRO A 395 -5.83 -0.87 11.56
CA PRO A 395 -6.27 0.15 10.60
C PRO A 395 -7.17 -0.46 9.50
N ALA A 396 -7.06 -1.78 9.30
CA ALA A 396 -7.85 -2.51 8.33
C ALA A 396 -7.86 -4.01 8.65
N LEU A 397 -8.99 -4.66 8.40
CA LEU A 397 -9.11 -6.11 8.35
C LEU A 397 -9.65 -6.55 6.99
N LYS A 398 -9.01 -7.53 6.34
CA LYS A 398 -9.58 -8.14 5.13
C LYS A 398 -10.59 -9.23 5.49
N CYS A 399 -11.68 -9.30 4.72
CA CYS A 399 -12.67 -10.37 4.76
C CYS A 399 -12.96 -10.82 3.33
N ARG A 400 -12.40 -11.97 2.95
CA ARG A 400 -12.38 -12.44 1.56
C ARG A 400 -13.51 -13.42 1.27
N GLY A 401 -13.99 -13.40 0.03
CA GLY A 401 -15.04 -14.27 -0.47
C GLY A 401 -14.61 -15.73 -0.54
N ARG A 402 -15.60 -16.62 -0.38
CA ARG A 402 -15.39 -18.07 -0.41
C ARG A 402 -14.72 -18.55 -1.70
N GLU A 403 -15.16 -18.06 -2.86
CA GLU A 403 -14.59 -18.48 -4.13
C GLU A 403 -13.16 -17.95 -4.34
N TYR A 404 -12.89 -16.71 -3.90
CA TYR A 404 -11.55 -16.13 -3.92
C TYR A 404 -10.55 -16.96 -3.11
N LEU A 405 -10.94 -17.38 -1.91
CA LEU A 405 -10.05 -18.12 -1.00
C LEU A 405 -9.55 -19.46 -1.56
N ARG A 406 -10.13 -19.98 -2.66
CA ARG A 406 -9.56 -21.13 -3.39
C ARG A 406 -8.18 -20.85 -3.94
N ILE A 407 -7.94 -19.60 -4.36
CA ILE A 407 -6.64 -19.14 -4.86
C ILE A 407 -5.61 -19.23 -3.74
N ILE A 408 -5.99 -18.89 -2.51
CA ILE A 408 -5.08 -18.79 -1.36
C ILE A 408 -4.88 -20.11 -0.63
N TYR A 409 -5.96 -20.85 -0.38
CA TYR A 409 -5.95 -22.08 0.43
C TYR A 409 -5.97 -23.37 -0.42
N GLY A 410 -6.00 -23.22 -1.75
CA GLY A 410 -6.04 -24.32 -2.71
C GLY A 410 -7.46 -24.70 -3.15
N PRO A 411 -7.58 -25.43 -4.28
CA PRO A 411 -8.88 -25.75 -4.90
C PRO A 411 -9.83 -26.49 -3.96
N GLU A 412 -9.26 -27.31 -3.09
CA GLU A 412 -9.98 -28.26 -2.26
C GLU A 412 -10.28 -27.78 -0.84
N TYR A 413 -9.96 -26.53 -0.51
CA TYR A 413 -10.02 -26.04 0.88
C TYR A 413 -11.44 -26.11 1.48
N THR A 414 -12.48 -26.04 0.66
CA THR A 414 -13.89 -26.09 1.07
C THR A 414 -14.39 -27.48 1.44
N ALA A 415 -13.60 -28.55 1.23
CA ALA A 415 -13.98 -29.88 1.74
C ALA A 415 -14.02 -29.87 3.27
N SER A 416 -15.01 -30.53 3.87
CA SER A 416 -15.28 -30.49 5.31
C SER A 416 -14.05 -30.82 6.17
N LYS A 417 -13.25 -31.82 5.77
CA LYS A 417 -12.00 -32.17 6.47
C LYS A 417 -10.92 -31.08 6.38
N ASN A 418 -10.88 -30.35 5.26
CA ASN A 418 -9.86 -29.33 5.01
C ASN A 418 -10.22 -28.00 5.69
N ILE A 419 -11.46 -27.52 5.52
CA ILE A 419 -11.88 -26.25 6.10
C ILE A 419 -11.78 -26.27 7.62
N GLU A 420 -12.12 -27.39 8.27
CA GLU A 420 -12.05 -27.53 9.72
C GLU A 420 -10.61 -27.45 10.24
N ARG A 421 -9.67 -28.11 9.56
CA ARG A 421 -8.23 -28.01 9.87
C ARG A 421 -7.70 -26.58 9.70
N LEU A 422 -8.25 -25.82 8.76
CA LEU A 422 -7.83 -24.44 8.47
C LEU A 422 -8.38 -23.42 9.47
N ARG A 423 -9.37 -23.78 10.32
CA ARG A 423 -9.92 -22.86 11.33
C ARG A 423 -8.90 -22.53 12.43
N GLY A 424 -8.00 -23.46 12.75
CA GLY A 424 -6.91 -23.27 13.70
C GLY A 424 -5.76 -22.43 13.12
N ARG A 425 -5.90 -21.10 13.07
CA ARG A 425 -4.86 -20.17 12.60
C ARG A 425 -4.54 -19.07 13.62
N GLY A 426 -3.26 -18.78 13.81
CA GLY A 426 -2.79 -17.72 14.71
C GLY A 426 -2.73 -16.36 14.01
N LEU A 427 -3.47 -15.37 14.51
CA LEU A 427 -3.51 -14.01 13.92
C LEU A 427 -2.63 -12.99 14.65
N SER A 428 -2.18 -13.30 15.87
CA SER A 428 -1.49 -12.34 16.75
C SER A 428 -0.24 -11.73 16.11
N ARG A 429 0.60 -12.56 15.47
CA ARG A 429 1.82 -12.07 14.80
C ARG A 429 1.50 -11.14 13.63
N LYS A 430 0.58 -11.54 12.75
CA LYS A 430 0.18 -10.74 11.57
C LYS A 430 -0.45 -9.40 11.98
N ARG A 431 -1.29 -9.40 13.02
CA ARG A 431 -1.89 -8.19 13.61
C ARG A 431 -0.85 -7.25 14.21
N ARG A 432 0.15 -7.80 14.90
CA ARG A 432 1.25 -7.00 15.46
C ARG A 432 2.08 -6.35 14.36
N LEU A 433 2.48 -7.12 13.35
CA LEU A 433 3.22 -6.60 12.18
C LEU A 433 2.44 -5.49 11.47
N ALA A 434 1.15 -5.69 11.20
CA ALA A 434 0.30 -4.67 10.58
C ALA A 434 0.28 -3.35 11.36
N LEU A 435 0.20 -3.38 12.70
CA LEU A 435 0.25 -2.16 13.52
C LEU A 435 1.62 -1.49 13.52
N GLN A 436 2.70 -2.28 13.59
CA GLN A 436 4.06 -1.75 13.60
C GLN A 436 4.42 -1.12 12.27
N GLU A 437 4.14 -1.81 11.16
CA GLU A 437 4.35 -1.29 9.81
C GLU A 437 3.48 -0.08 9.53
N PHE A 438 2.22 -0.08 9.98
CA PHE A 438 1.34 1.09 9.86
C PHE A 438 1.93 2.30 10.59
N ALA A 439 2.40 2.09 11.82
CA ALA A 439 3.02 3.15 12.60
C ALA A 439 4.30 3.70 11.95
N LEU A 440 5.12 2.84 11.34
CA LEU A 440 6.30 3.26 10.59
C LEU A 440 5.95 4.01 9.30
N GLY A 441 4.96 3.52 8.54
CA GLY A 441 4.49 4.17 7.32
C GLY A 441 3.96 5.59 7.57
N ILE A 442 3.14 5.78 8.60
CA ILE A 442 2.65 7.11 8.98
C ILE A 442 3.80 8.00 9.46
N GLU A 443 4.72 7.48 10.27
CA GLU A 443 5.86 8.26 10.74
C GLU A 443 6.79 8.68 9.59
N ALA A 444 6.99 7.85 8.56
CA ALA A 444 7.76 8.22 7.38
C ALA A 444 7.15 9.43 6.67
N LEU A 445 5.82 9.43 6.48
CA LEU A 445 5.08 10.53 5.87
C LEU A 445 5.13 11.81 6.72
N GLU A 446 4.97 11.69 8.03
CA GLU A 446 5.05 12.81 8.98
C GLU A 446 6.43 13.48 8.96
N ARG A 447 7.50 12.68 8.95
CA ARG A 447 8.87 13.18 8.87
C ARG A 447 9.16 13.83 7.52
N PHE A 448 8.68 13.23 6.43
CA PHE A 448 8.85 13.78 5.09
C PHE A 448 8.11 15.11 4.92
N THR A 449 6.85 15.19 5.37
CA THR A 449 6.04 16.43 5.31
C THR A 449 6.57 17.50 6.27
N GLY A 450 7.14 17.09 7.41
CA GLY A 450 7.86 17.95 8.35
C GLY A 450 9.26 18.39 7.91
N LYS A 451 9.71 18.00 6.70
CA LYS A 451 11.01 18.35 6.11
C LYS A 451 12.21 17.90 6.96
N GLU A 452 12.09 16.75 7.62
CA GLU A 452 13.24 16.08 8.22
C GLU A 452 14.20 15.54 7.14
N PRO A 453 15.50 15.35 7.45
CA PRO A 453 16.47 14.74 6.55
C PRO A 453 16.00 13.37 6.03
N LEU A 454 16.32 13.02 4.78
CA LEU A 454 15.81 11.80 4.15
C LEU A 454 16.15 10.52 4.93
N ARG A 455 17.33 10.45 5.56
CA ARG A 455 17.70 9.33 6.46
C ARG A 455 16.69 9.05 7.57
N ARG A 456 16.02 10.09 8.09
CA ARG A 456 14.97 9.96 9.12
C ARG A 456 13.65 9.44 8.53
N VAL A 457 13.38 9.71 7.27
CA VAL A 457 12.25 9.10 6.55
C VAL A 457 12.56 7.64 6.26
N HIS A 458 13.78 7.38 5.77
CA HIS A 458 14.23 6.05 5.37
C HIS A 458 14.40 5.08 6.51
N GLU A 459 14.78 5.48 7.72
CA GLU A 459 14.78 4.55 8.86
C GLU A 459 13.39 3.89 9.04
N CYS A 460 12.31 4.65 8.84
CA CYS A 460 10.94 4.13 8.93
C CYS A 460 10.58 3.25 7.74
N VAL A 461 10.89 3.70 6.52
CA VAL A 461 10.59 2.98 5.27
C VAL A 461 11.33 1.64 5.21
N PHE A 462 12.62 1.62 5.54
CA PHE A 462 13.41 0.40 5.66
C PHE A 462 12.88 -0.49 6.78
N GLY A 463 12.41 0.10 7.88
CA GLY A 463 11.75 -0.63 8.96
C GLY A 463 10.53 -1.43 8.49
N VAL A 464 9.67 -0.83 7.64
CA VAL A 464 8.51 -1.56 7.06
C VAL A 464 8.99 -2.76 6.25
N LEU A 465 9.96 -2.55 5.36
CA LEU A 465 10.48 -3.62 4.51
C LEU A 465 11.17 -4.73 5.32
N ALA A 466 11.87 -4.36 6.39
CA ALA A 466 12.51 -5.29 7.29
C ALA A 466 11.47 -6.16 8.02
N LEU A 467 10.39 -5.56 8.53
CA LEU A 467 9.29 -6.31 9.16
C LEU A 467 8.57 -7.25 8.20
N GLU A 468 8.44 -6.87 6.92
CA GLU A 468 7.86 -7.73 5.89
C GLU A 468 8.69 -9.00 5.59
N SER A 469 9.99 -9.02 5.97
CA SER A 469 10.81 -10.24 5.90
C SER A 469 10.59 -11.20 7.08
N GLU A 470 9.81 -10.82 8.10
CA GLU A 470 9.48 -11.73 9.20
C GLU A 470 8.60 -12.90 8.71
N PRO A 471 8.94 -14.16 9.06
CA PRO A 471 8.19 -15.31 8.60
C PRO A 471 6.77 -15.32 9.22
N VAL A 472 5.76 -15.14 8.37
CA VAL A 472 4.34 -15.24 8.74
C VAL A 472 3.62 -16.11 7.72
N ASP A 473 2.50 -16.72 8.12
CA ASP A 473 1.67 -17.52 7.22
C ASP A 473 1.25 -16.66 6.00
N PRO A 474 1.69 -17.01 4.78
CA PRO A 474 1.45 -16.19 3.58
C PRO A 474 -0.02 -16.18 3.15
N ARG A 475 -0.86 -17.04 3.74
CA ARG A 475 -2.30 -17.12 3.44
C ARG A 475 -3.11 -16.03 4.15
N LEU A 476 -2.51 -15.34 5.13
CA LEU A 476 -3.16 -14.32 5.97
C LEU A 476 -3.22 -12.94 5.32
#